data_AF-A0AB33J7N1-F1
#
_entry.id   AF-A0AB33J7N1-F1
#
_cell.length_a   1.000
_cell.length_b   1.000
_cell.length_c   1.000
_cell.angle_alpha   90.00
_cell.angle_beta   90.00
_cell.angle_gamma   90.00
#
_symmetry.space_group_name_H-M   'P 1'
#
loop_
_entity.id
_entity.type
_entity.pdbx_description
1 polymer ?
#
loop_
_entity_poly.entity_id
_entity_poly.type
_entity_poly.pdbx_seq_one_letter_code
_entity_poly.pdbx_strand_id
1 'polypeptide(L)'
;MIDNSLILKEIAQLRDIVNLGVCVGVYQSCNGKQFKHMPASDFINFLNLKLDKAKVHPLPRQKQRICYMLFAVSHTIALSDSPKHWIESMLELCDISMEYYDKHHKDFLSVGVSEKNKEYKEIIDESIKRSY
;
A
#
# COMPACT_ATOMS: atom_id res chain seq x y z
N MET A 1 8.56 23.95 12.18
CA MET A 1 7.71 23.07 11.36
C MET A 1 7.66 21.73 12.06
N ILE A 2 6.47 21.20 12.31
CA ILE A 2 6.30 19.87 12.88
C ILE A 2 6.53 18.88 11.73
N ASP A 3 7.42 17.91 11.93
CA ASP A 3 7.64 16.84 10.96
C ASP A 3 6.53 15.79 11.10
N ASN A 4 5.49 15.92 10.29
CA ASN A 4 4.35 15.02 10.31
C ASN A 4 4.70 13.57 9.91
N SER A 5 5.83 13.34 9.21
CA SER A 5 6.33 11.98 8.93
C SER A 5 6.82 11.30 10.21
N LEU A 6 7.52 12.05 11.07
CA LEU A 6 7.98 11.57 12.37
C LEU A 6 6.78 11.19 13.26
N ILE A 7 5.75 12.03 13.28
CA ILE A 7 4.50 11.77 14.04
C ILE A 7 3.82 10.49 13.56
N LEU A 8 3.74 10.25 12.25
CA LEU A 8 3.11 9.04 11.74
C LEU A 8 3.88 7.78 12.18
N LYS A 9 5.21 7.83 12.17
CA LYS A 9 6.06 6.72 12.64
C LYS A 9 5.88 6.47 14.15
N GLU A 10 5.74 7.51 14.95
CA GLU A 10 5.41 7.37 16.39
C GLU A 10 4.01 6.80 16.60
N ILE A 11 3.00 7.26 15.85
CA ILE A 11 1.64 6.70 15.88
C ILE A 11 1.66 5.22 15.49
N ALA A 12 2.44 4.84 14.48
CA ALA A 12 2.60 3.45 14.08
C ALA A 12 3.13 2.58 15.23
N GLN A 13 3.99 3.10 16.11
CA GLN A 13 4.44 2.34 17.28
C GLN A 13 3.32 2.10 18.32
N LEU A 14 2.36 3.01 18.40
CA LEU A 14 1.29 2.97 19.42
C LEU A 14 0.03 2.24 18.95
N ARG A 15 -0.28 2.28 17.65
CA ARG A 15 -1.46 1.63 17.07
C ARG A 15 -1.28 1.28 15.60
N ASP A 16 -2.12 0.38 15.12
CA ASP A 16 -2.22 0.10 13.68
C ASP A 16 -2.85 1.28 12.94
N ILE A 17 -2.28 1.59 11.78
CA ILE A 17 -2.74 2.63 10.84
C ILE A 17 -3.81 2.04 9.91
N VAL A 18 -3.59 0.81 9.45
CA VAL A 18 -4.45 0.10 8.50
C VAL A 18 -5.20 -1.00 9.25
N ASN A 19 -6.51 -1.09 9.04
CA ASN A 19 -7.35 -2.12 9.65
C ASN A 19 -6.83 -3.53 9.32
N LEU A 20 -6.91 -4.46 10.28
CA LEU A 20 -6.42 -5.83 10.13
C LEU A 20 -7.08 -6.57 8.95
N GLY A 21 -8.38 -6.40 8.75
CA GLY A 21 -9.11 -6.99 7.62
C GLY A 21 -8.52 -6.54 6.29
N VAL A 22 -8.28 -5.23 6.14
CA VAL A 22 -7.65 -4.64 4.94
C VAL A 22 -6.26 -5.22 4.73
N CYS A 23 -5.47 -5.34 5.81
CA CYS A 23 -4.14 -5.93 5.73
C CYS A 23 -4.17 -7.38 5.24
N VAL A 24 -5.11 -8.19 5.76
CA VAL A 24 -5.26 -9.60 5.38
C VAL A 24 -5.73 -9.72 3.92
N GLY A 25 -6.70 -8.92 3.48
CA GLY A 25 -7.18 -8.93 2.10
C GLY A 25 -6.08 -8.56 1.10
N VAL A 26 -5.33 -7.50 1.38
CA VAL A 26 -4.20 -7.08 0.53
C VAL A 26 -3.07 -8.11 0.56
N TYR A 27 -2.77 -8.72 1.71
CA TYR A 27 -1.80 -9.80 1.82
C TYR A 27 -2.14 -10.96 0.88
N GLN A 28 -3.38 -11.46 0.92
CA GLN A 28 -3.83 -12.56 0.06
C GLN A 28 -3.75 -12.21 -1.43
N SER A 29 -4.02 -10.95 -1.77
CA SER A 29 -4.01 -10.47 -3.15
C SER A 29 -2.61 -10.25 -3.69
N CYS A 30 -1.68 -9.73 -2.88
CA CYS A 30 -0.39 -9.19 -3.32
C CYS A 30 0.84 -10.05 -2.97
N ASN A 31 0.79 -10.84 -1.89
CA ASN A 31 1.95 -11.60 -1.43
C ASN A 31 2.33 -12.69 -2.45
N GLY A 32 3.59 -12.74 -2.86
CA GLY A 32 4.07 -13.62 -3.94
C GLY A 32 3.72 -13.16 -5.36
N LYS A 33 3.02 -12.03 -5.54
CA LYS A 33 2.62 -11.49 -6.87
C LYS A 33 3.18 -10.10 -7.14
N GLN A 34 2.96 -9.16 -6.22
CA GLN A 34 3.53 -7.80 -6.27
C GLN A 34 4.80 -7.71 -5.42
N PHE A 35 4.86 -8.50 -4.36
CA PHE A 35 6.00 -8.60 -3.45
C PHE A 35 6.51 -10.04 -3.41
N LYS A 36 7.80 -10.23 -3.12
CA LYS A 36 8.33 -11.54 -2.77
C LYS A 36 7.54 -12.08 -1.58
N HIS A 37 7.35 -13.40 -1.54
CA HIS A 37 6.65 -14.04 -0.44
C HIS A 37 7.29 -13.68 0.92
N MET A 38 6.46 -13.23 1.86
CA MET A 38 6.81 -13.01 3.26
C MET A 38 5.69 -13.51 4.19
N PRO A 39 5.97 -13.74 5.48
CA PRO A 39 4.96 -14.09 6.48
C PRO A 39 3.85 -13.05 6.57
N ALA A 40 2.63 -13.48 6.91
CA ALA A 40 1.49 -12.57 7.08
C ALA A 40 1.76 -11.48 8.13
N SER A 41 2.42 -11.84 9.24
CA SER A 41 2.81 -10.87 10.29
C SER A 41 3.73 -9.78 9.76
N ASP A 42 4.70 -10.14 8.89
CA ASP A 42 5.61 -9.17 8.29
C ASP A 42 4.86 -8.27 7.31
N PHE A 43 3.94 -8.81 6.53
CA PHE A 43 3.14 -8.01 5.60
C PHE A 43 2.19 -7.04 6.33
N ILE A 44 1.58 -7.46 7.44
CA ILE A 44 0.77 -6.60 8.30
C ILE A 44 1.63 -5.50 8.92
N ASN A 45 2.83 -5.84 9.41
CA ASN A 45 3.78 -4.85 9.92
C ASN A 45 4.21 -3.87 8.82
N PHE A 46 4.40 -4.34 7.59
CA PHE A 46 4.71 -3.50 6.44
C PHE A 46 3.62 -2.45 6.18
N LEU A 47 2.36 -2.87 6.06
CA LEU A 47 1.24 -1.93 5.84
C LEU A 47 1.04 -0.95 7.00
N ASN A 48 1.47 -1.33 8.21
CA ASN A 48 1.42 -0.48 9.40
C ASN A 48 2.72 0.30 9.66
N LEU A 49 3.66 0.37 8.70
CA LEU A 49 4.93 1.10 8.81
C LEU A 49 5.84 0.63 9.98
N LYS A 50 5.74 -0.66 10.32
CA LYS A 50 6.51 -1.34 11.38
C LYS A 50 7.58 -2.29 10.84
N LEU A 51 7.69 -2.46 9.51
CA LEU A 51 8.67 -3.35 8.88
C LEU A 51 9.84 -2.55 8.30
N ASP A 52 11.05 -3.05 8.50
CA ASP A 52 12.27 -2.49 7.91
C ASP A 52 12.27 -2.62 6.37
N LYS A 53 12.72 -1.56 5.68
CA LYS A 53 12.86 -1.51 4.22
C LYS A 53 13.64 -2.72 3.67
N ALA A 54 14.67 -3.19 4.37
CA ALA A 54 15.50 -4.32 3.95
C ALA A 54 14.71 -5.64 3.81
N LYS A 55 13.52 -5.73 4.42
CA LYS A 55 12.62 -6.90 4.33
C LYS A 55 11.52 -6.73 3.27
N VAL A 56 11.37 -5.54 2.70
CA VAL A 56 10.36 -5.24 1.68
C VAL A 56 10.98 -5.47 0.30
N HIS A 57 10.45 -6.45 -0.43
CA HIS A 57 10.99 -6.84 -1.73
C HIS A 57 9.91 -6.81 -2.82
N PRO A 58 9.64 -5.65 -3.43
CA PRO A 58 8.80 -5.54 -4.62
C PRO A 58 9.33 -6.40 -5.77
N LEU A 59 8.44 -7.06 -6.50
CA LEU A 59 8.82 -7.83 -7.68
C LEU A 59 9.00 -6.93 -8.91
N PRO A 60 9.89 -7.31 -9.86
CA PRO A 60 10.10 -6.56 -11.08
C PRO A 60 8.81 -6.31 -11.86
N ARG A 61 8.69 -5.12 -12.48
CA ARG A 61 7.54 -4.70 -13.30
C ARG A 61 6.20 -4.64 -12.56
N GLN A 62 6.21 -4.60 -11.22
CA GLN A 62 4.99 -4.46 -10.41
C GLN A 62 4.77 -3.05 -9.85
N LYS A 63 5.68 -2.09 -10.10
CA LYS A 63 5.60 -0.72 -9.53
C LYS A 63 4.23 -0.06 -9.73
N GLN A 64 3.68 -0.10 -10.95
CA GLN A 64 2.37 0.48 -11.26
C GLN A 64 1.22 -0.14 -10.42
N ARG A 65 1.23 -1.46 -10.25
CA ARG A 65 0.23 -2.21 -9.44
C ARG A 65 0.39 -1.93 -7.95
N ILE A 66 1.62 -1.75 -7.49
CA ILE A 66 1.92 -1.31 -6.13
C ILE A 66 1.38 0.11 -5.92
N CYS A 67 1.61 1.05 -6.85
CA CYS A 67 1.05 2.40 -6.76
C CYS A 67 -0.49 2.38 -6.64
N TYR A 68 -1.19 1.56 -7.44
CA TYR A 68 -2.63 1.42 -7.31
C TYR A 68 -3.06 0.84 -5.95
N MET A 69 -2.36 -0.19 -5.47
CA MET A 69 -2.64 -0.77 -4.15
C MET A 69 -2.47 0.26 -3.03
N LEU A 70 -1.39 1.04 -3.04
CA LEU A 70 -1.16 2.10 -2.07
C LEU A 70 -2.27 3.17 -2.14
N PHE A 71 -2.66 3.58 -3.35
CA PHE A 71 -3.78 4.48 -3.55
C PHE A 71 -5.07 3.92 -2.96
N ALA A 72 -5.42 2.67 -3.22
CA ALA A 72 -6.65 2.07 -2.72
C ALA A 72 -6.65 1.95 -1.18
N VAL A 73 -5.55 1.48 -0.59
CA VAL A 73 -5.40 1.35 0.87
C VAL A 73 -5.40 2.72 1.56
N SER A 74 -4.83 3.76 0.96
CA SER A 74 -4.81 5.09 1.58
C SER A 74 -6.21 5.65 1.83
N HIS A 75 -7.23 5.21 1.06
CA HIS A 75 -8.63 5.61 1.24
C HIS A 75 -9.31 4.89 2.42
N THR A 76 -8.67 3.89 3.02
CA THR A 76 -9.19 3.17 4.19
C THR A 76 -8.66 3.75 5.51
N ILE A 77 -7.72 4.68 5.46
CA ILE A 77 -7.07 5.27 6.63
C ILE A 77 -7.93 6.42 7.16
N ALA A 78 -8.49 6.26 8.35
CA ALA A 78 -9.46 7.19 8.93
C ALA A 78 -8.87 8.48 9.54
N LEU A 79 -7.54 8.55 9.68
CA LEU A 79 -6.87 9.67 10.35
C LEU A 79 -6.63 10.82 9.36
N SER A 80 -7.10 12.03 9.67
CA SER A 80 -6.85 13.23 8.87
C SER A 80 -5.34 13.46 8.66
N ASP A 81 -4.95 13.85 7.44
CA ASP A 81 -3.56 14.03 6.95
C ASP A 81 -2.64 12.80 6.93
N SER A 82 -3.05 11.68 7.53
CA SER A 82 -2.26 10.44 7.56
C SER A 82 -2.14 9.71 6.21
N PRO A 83 -3.11 9.75 5.26
CA PRO A 83 -2.98 9.06 3.98
C PRO A 83 -1.77 9.51 3.15
N LYS A 84 -1.50 10.82 3.12
CA LYS A 84 -0.37 11.37 2.34
C LYS A 84 0.97 10.90 2.92
N HIS A 85 1.16 11.05 4.22
CA HIS A 85 2.39 10.64 4.89
C HIS A 85 2.57 9.11 4.91
N TRP A 86 1.47 8.37 4.94
CA TRP A 86 1.50 6.92 4.77
C TRP A 86 1.97 6.56 3.35
N ILE A 87 1.44 7.21 2.30
CA ILE A 87 1.92 7.01 0.92
C ILE A 87 3.42 7.32 0.84
N GLU A 88 3.87 8.48 1.32
CA GLU A 88 5.29 8.87 1.31
C GLU A 88 6.20 7.79 1.93
N SER A 89 5.82 7.29 3.11
CA SER A 89 6.56 6.26 3.82
C SER A 89 6.54 4.91 3.08
N MET A 90 5.40 4.53 2.51
CA MET A 90 5.28 3.30 1.73
C MET A 90 6.09 3.32 0.43
N LEU A 91 6.16 4.48 -0.23
CA LEU A 91 6.96 4.68 -1.42
C LEU A 91 8.46 4.53 -1.13
N GLU A 92 8.93 5.04 0.02
CA GLU A 92 10.29 4.82 0.50
C GLU A 92 10.59 3.33 0.72
N LEU A 93 9.67 2.61 1.40
CA LEU A 93 9.77 1.16 1.64
C LEU A 93 9.78 0.35 0.34
N CYS A 94 9.03 0.78 -0.68
CA CYS A 94 8.89 0.09 -1.96
C CYS A 94 9.93 0.52 -3.02
N ASP A 95 10.79 1.48 -2.72
CA ASP A 95 11.76 2.05 -3.67
C ASP A 95 11.07 2.60 -4.96
N ILE A 96 10.01 3.36 -4.74
CA ILE A 96 9.23 4.04 -5.78
C ILE A 96 9.32 5.54 -5.52
N SER A 97 9.64 6.34 -6.56
CA SER A 97 9.67 7.79 -6.42
C SER A 97 8.26 8.38 -6.36
N MET A 98 8.12 9.52 -5.67
CA MET A 98 6.85 10.27 -5.66
C MET A 98 6.41 10.64 -7.08
N GLU A 99 7.34 11.07 -7.94
CA GLU A 99 7.05 11.40 -9.34
C GLU A 99 6.45 10.21 -10.11
N TYR A 100 6.98 9.01 -9.91
CA TYR A 100 6.43 7.80 -10.54
C TYR A 100 5.04 7.51 -10.00
N TYR A 101 4.85 7.63 -8.68
CA TYR A 101 3.55 7.42 -8.05
C TYR A 101 2.51 8.40 -8.60
N ASP A 102 2.78 9.70 -8.59
CA ASP A 102 1.87 10.76 -9.06
C ASP A 102 1.40 10.51 -10.49
N LYS A 103 2.30 10.03 -11.35
CA LYS A 103 1.99 9.69 -12.75
C LYS A 103 1.11 8.45 -12.90
N HIS A 104 1.26 7.44 -12.03
CA HIS A 104 0.78 6.08 -12.30
C HIS A 104 -0.29 5.54 -11.35
N HIS A 105 -0.47 6.13 -10.16
CA HIS A 105 -1.36 5.59 -9.12
C HIS A 105 -2.84 5.49 -9.53
N LYS A 106 -3.27 6.27 -10.54
CA LYS A 106 -4.63 6.27 -11.10
C LYS A 106 -4.76 5.63 -12.48
N ASP A 107 -3.69 5.07 -13.05
CA ASP A 107 -3.74 4.49 -14.40
C ASP A 107 -4.82 3.40 -14.55
N PHE A 108 -5.11 2.71 -13.46
CA PHE A 108 -6.10 1.64 -13.37
C PHE A 108 -7.56 2.15 -13.43
N LEU A 109 -7.77 3.46 -13.30
CA LEU A 109 -9.07 4.12 -13.42
C LEU A 109 -9.34 4.60 -14.85
N SER A 110 -8.35 4.53 -15.75
CA SER A 110 -8.46 5.04 -17.11
C SER A 110 -9.29 4.11 -17.99
N VAL A 111 -10.03 4.70 -18.94
CA VAL A 111 -10.91 3.96 -19.88
C VAL A 111 -10.14 2.99 -20.78
N GLY A 112 -8.86 3.29 -21.07
CA GLY A 112 -8.00 2.47 -21.94
C GLY A 112 -7.18 1.40 -21.22
N VAL A 113 -7.45 1.12 -19.94
CA VAL A 113 -6.67 0.17 -19.15
C VAL A 113 -6.82 -1.27 -19.67
N SER A 114 -5.71 -2.02 -19.70
CA SER A 114 -5.72 -3.44 -20.10
C SER A 114 -6.59 -4.31 -19.18
N GLU A 115 -7.14 -5.40 -19.71
CA GLU A 115 -8.00 -6.32 -18.95
C GLU A 115 -7.34 -6.87 -17.68
N LYS A 116 -6.07 -7.28 -17.78
CA LYS A 116 -5.28 -7.74 -16.62
C LYS A 116 -5.16 -6.71 -15.51
N ASN A 117 -5.21 -5.43 -15.84
CA ASN A 117 -5.15 -4.35 -14.86
C ASN A 117 -6.56 -4.04 -14.32
N LYS A 118 -7.63 -4.21 -15.11
CA LYS A 118 -9.00 -4.17 -14.58
C LYS A 118 -9.24 -5.27 -13.55
N GLU A 119 -8.88 -6.51 -13.88
CA GLU A 119 -8.97 -7.66 -12.98
C GLU A 119 -8.19 -7.40 -11.68
N TYR A 120 -6.96 -6.88 -11.79
CA TYR A 120 -6.16 -6.55 -10.61
C TYR A 120 -6.83 -5.49 -9.74
N LYS A 121 -7.37 -4.44 -10.35
CA LYS A 121 -8.12 -3.40 -9.65
C LYS A 121 -9.32 -3.99 -8.90
N GLU A 122 -10.12 -4.81 -9.57
CA GLU A 122 -11.29 -5.46 -8.96
C GLU A 122 -10.90 -6.34 -7.77
N ILE A 123 -9.83 -7.12 -7.90
CA ILE A 123 -9.32 -7.96 -6.81
C ILE A 123 -8.95 -7.10 -5.58
N ILE A 124 -8.23 -5.99 -5.78
CA ILE A 124 -7.83 -5.11 -4.67
C ILE A 124 -9.05 -4.44 -4.04
N ASP A 125 -9.95 -3.89 -4.85
CA ASP A 125 -11.13 -3.19 -4.35
C ASP A 125 -12.05 -4.14 -3.58
N GLU A 126 -12.27 -5.35 -4.08
CA GLU A 126 -13.07 -6.38 -3.40
C GLU A 126 -12.40 -6.87 -2.12
N SER A 127 -11.07 -7.00 -2.11
CA SER A 127 -10.31 -7.35 -0.90
C SER A 127 -10.53 -6.31 0.20
N ILE A 128 -10.51 -5.03 -0.15
CA ILE A 128 -10.74 -3.92 0.79
C ILE A 128 -12.19 -3.89 1.24
N LYS A 129 -13.17 -4.00 0.33
CA LYS A 129 -14.60 -3.96 0.68
C LYS A 129 -15.00 -5.05 1.66
N ARG A 130 -14.50 -6.27 1.49
CA ARG A 130 -14.79 -7.42 2.39
C ARG A 130 -14.19 -7.30 3.79
N SER A 131 -13.38 -6.26 4.02
CA SER A 131 -12.70 -6.02 5.30
C SER A 131 -13.56 -5.23 6.29
N TYR A 132 -14.75 -4.78 5.88
CA TYR A 132 -15.74 -4.06 6.65
C TYR A 132 -17.07 -4.82 6.63
#